data_AF-A0A7W8WP50-F1
#
_entry.id   AF-A0A7W8WP50-F1
#
_cell.length_a   1.000
_cell.length_b   1.000
_cell.length_c   1.000
_cell.angle_alpha   90.00
_cell.angle_beta   90.00
_cell.angle_gamma   90.00
#
_symmetry.space_group_name_H-M   'P 1'
#
loop_
_entity.id
_entity.type
_entity.pdbx_description
1 polymer ?
#
loop_
_entity_poly.entity_id
_entity_poly.type
_entity_poly.pdbx_seq_one_letter_code
_entity_poly.pdbx_strand_id
1 'polypeptide(L)'
;MDLPWVQRARKRTAWPSRIGVCIALLSPLVLLAQDEGPGIAFSVAEPGAPQPAAWKNLPVVSGKAMTQYTLVRDDRTTVLQADATHSASALMHEGNIDLTRTPVVAWRWKAEGSIEGADNSVGSKEDAPARLVFFFDGDKSKLSLIDRAGMNLAKHLSGQELPYATLMYIWVDHSRARQCHCQSPYRSRTDDRSLRSAWRCR
;
A
#
# COMPACT_ATOMS: atom_id res chain seq x y z
N MET A 1 71.07 -43.95 64.68
CA MET A 1 71.02 -43.37 63.33
C MET A 1 69.69 -42.63 63.20
N ASP A 2 69.45 -41.56 63.96
CA ASP A 2 70.07 -40.21 63.94
C ASP A 2 69.65 -39.37 62.72
N LEU A 3 68.92 -38.31 63.07
CA LEU A 3 68.47 -37.05 62.41
C LEU A 3 69.35 -36.49 61.25
N PRO A 4 68.97 -35.39 60.52
CA PRO A 4 67.84 -34.46 60.72
C PRO A 4 67.10 -33.98 59.44
N TRP A 5 66.03 -33.22 59.71
CA TRP A 5 65.42 -32.16 58.90
C TRP A 5 66.41 -31.16 58.29
N VAL A 6 66.13 -30.69 57.06
CA VAL A 6 66.31 -29.27 56.66
C VAL A 6 65.18 -28.85 55.70
N GLN A 7 64.38 -27.89 56.12
CA GLN A 7 63.51 -27.13 55.21
C GLN A 7 64.34 -26.22 54.32
N ARG A 8 63.97 -26.14 53.04
CA ARG A 8 64.31 -24.99 52.23
C ARG A 8 63.06 -24.48 51.52
N ALA A 9 62.62 -23.31 51.95
CA ALA A 9 61.57 -22.52 51.35
C ALA A 9 61.85 -22.32 49.85
N ARG A 10 60.89 -22.69 48.99
CA ARG A 10 60.93 -22.30 47.57
C ARG A 10 59.90 -21.20 47.33
N LYS A 11 60.44 -20.09 46.86
CA LYS A 11 59.83 -18.77 46.72
C LYS A 11 58.58 -18.81 45.84
N ARG A 12 57.52 -18.12 46.28
CA ARG A 12 56.33 -17.81 45.49
C ARG A 12 56.76 -16.86 44.37
N THR A 13 56.73 -17.32 43.13
CA THR A 13 56.83 -16.46 41.95
C THR A 13 55.48 -16.48 41.25
N ALA A 14 54.75 -15.38 41.41
CA ALA A 14 53.52 -15.09 40.70
C ALA A 14 53.82 -15.00 39.19
N TRP A 15 53.12 -15.79 38.39
CA TRP A 15 53.08 -15.64 36.94
C TRP A 15 51.97 -14.61 36.64
N PRO A 16 52.20 -13.57 35.81
CA PRO A 16 51.16 -12.62 35.52
C PRO A 16 50.12 -13.27 34.61
N SER A 17 48.89 -13.36 35.12
CA SER A 17 47.70 -13.69 34.35
C SER A 17 47.56 -12.69 33.20
N ARG A 18 47.85 -13.12 31.98
CA ARG A 18 47.44 -12.39 30.79
C ARG A 18 45.94 -12.62 30.62
N ILE A 19 45.15 -11.65 31.08
CA ILE A 19 43.73 -11.54 30.78
C ILE A 19 43.64 -11.31 29.27
N GLY A 20 43.29 -12.35 28.52
CA GLY A 20 42.88 -12.21 27.13
C GLY A 20 41.54 -11.48 27.10
N VAL A 21 41.56 -10.21 26.73
CA VAL A 21 40.34 -9.44 26.42
C VAL A 21 39.84 -9.95 25.07
N CYS A 22 38.88 -10.88 25.10
CA CYS A 22 38.07 -11.18 23.92
C CYS A 22 37.16 -9.98 23.68
N ILE A 23 37.57 -9.08 22.78
CA ILE A 23 36.67 -8.09 22.21
C ILE A 23 35.67 -8.88 21.37
N ALA A 24 34.54 -9.24 21.98
CA ALA A 24 33.39 -9.71 21.25
C ALA A 24 32.95 -8.55 20.34
N LEU A 25 33.29 -8.66 19.05
CA LEU A 25 32.74 -7.83 18.00
C LEU A 25 31.23 -8.07 18.01
N LEU A 26 30.51 -7.23 18.76
CA LEU A 26 29.07 -7.04 18.62
C LEU A 26 28.87 -6.50 17.21
N SER A 27 28.77 -7.42 16.24
CA SER A 27 28.21 -7.10 14.94
C SER A 27 26.88 -6.39 15.20
N PRO A 28 26.69 -5.14 14.74
CA PRO A 28 25.33 -4.64 14.70
C PRO A 28 24.58 -5.63 13.82
N LEU A 29 23.52 -6.24 14.37
CA LEU A 29 22.45 -6.71 13.51
C LEU A 29 22.08 -5.49 12.68
N VAL A 30 22.60 -5.44 11.46
CA VAL A 30 22.02 -4.64 10.41
C VAL A 30 20.64 -5.27 10.25
N LEU A 31 19.69 -4.72 10.98
CA LEU A 31 18.28 -4.88 10.69
C LEU A 31 18.18 -4.35 9.28
N LEU A 32 18.26 -5.24 8.29
CA LEU A 32 17.93 -4.90 6.92
C LEU A 32 16.53 -4.33 7.04
N ALA A 33 16.44 -3.02 6.82
CA ALA A 33 15.17 -2.35 6.59
C ALA A 33 14.41 -3.28 5.65
N GLN A 34 13.25 -3.73 6.12
CA GLN A 34 12.41 -4.66 5.38
C GLN A 34 12.39 -4.16 3.93
N ASP A 35 12.81 -5.02 3.00
CA ASP A 35 12.52 -4.82 1.59
C ASP A 35 10.99 -4.74 1.54
N GLU A 36 10.45 -3.51 1.55
CA GLU A 36 9.01 -3.26 1.49
C GLU A 36 8.59 -3.78 0.12
N GLY A 37 8.20 -5.05 0.09
CA GLY A 37 7.74 -5.73 -1.11
C GLY A 37 6.67 -4.89 -1.79
N PRO A 38 6.53 -4.95 -3.13
CA PRO A 38 5.57 -4.12 -3.83
C PRO A 38 4.14 -4.46 -3.37
N GLY A 39 3.56 -3.60 -2.52
CA GLY A 39 2.20 -3.72 -2.01
C GLY A 39 2.11 -3.82 -0.48
N ILE A 40 1.16 -3.09 0.10
CA ILE A 40 0.82 -3.16 1.52
C ILE A 40 -0.30 -4.18 1.73
N ALA A 41 -0.16 -5.02 2.76
CA ALA A 41 -1.30 -5.71 3.35
C ALA A 41 -1.74 -4.94 4.59
N PHE A 42 -2.73 -4.04 4.46
CA PHE A 42 -3.26 -3.30 5.62
C PHE A 42 -3.74 -4.23 6.75
N SER A 43 -4.08 -5.49 6.43
CA SER A 43 -4.48 -6.52 7.37
C SER A 43 -3.41 -7.02 8.33
N VAL A 44 -2.12 -6.76 8.05
CA VAL A 44 -1.03 -7.14 8.97
C VAL A 44 -0.60 -6.00 9.90
N ALA A 45 -1.11 -4.79 9.68
CA ALA A 45 -0.83 -3.66 10.54
C ALA A 45 -1.66 -3.72 11.83
N GLU A 46 -1.16 -3.08 12.88
CA GLU A 46 -1.92 -2.91 14.11
C GLU A 46 -3.03 -1.85 13.93
N PRO A 47 -4.23 -2.05 14.51
CA PRO A 47 -5.25 -1.01 14.53
C PRO A 47 -4.73 0.27 15.20
N GLY A 48 -5.07 1.42 14.63
CA GLY A 48 -4.59 2.72 15.08
C GLY A 48 -3.15 3.05 14.68
N ALA A 49 -2.42 2.13 14.04
CA ALA A 49 -1.12 2.43 13.48
C ALA A 49 -1.22 3.56 12.43
N PRO A 50 -0.18 4.39 12.27
CA PRO A 50 -0.14 5.37 11.20
C PRO A 50 -0.23 4.67 9.83
N GLN A 51 -0.71 5.41 8.83
CA GLN A 51 -0.69 4.94 7.46
C GLN A 51 0.76 4.66 7.03
N PRO A 52 0.99 3.65 6.17
CA PRO A 52 2.33 3.37 5.69
C PRO A 52 2.88 4.59 4.95
N ALA A 53 4.15 4.93 5.20
CA ALA A 53 4.73 6.22 4.79
C ALA A 53 4.67 6.49 3.27
N ALA A 54 4.63 5.43 2.46
CA ALA A 54 4.56 5.53 1.01
C ALA A 54 3.13 5.83 0.48
N TRP A 55 2.10 5.77 1.33
CA TRP A 55 0.73 6.11 0.98
C TRP A 55 0.40 7.55 1.35
N LYS A 56 -0.20 8.28 0.40
CA LYS A 56 -0.57 9.69 0.55
C LYS A 56 -2.06 9.86 0.30
N ASN A 57 -2.70 10.67 1.12
CA ASN A 57 -4.09 11.07 0.91
C ASN A 57 -4.13 12.30 -0.02
N LEU A 58 -4.62 12.13 -1.24
CA LEU A 58 -4.59 13.14 -2.30
C LEU A 58 -5.99 13.63 -2.67
N PRO A 59 -6.18 14.95 -2.88
CA PRO A 59 -7.48 15.49 -3.27
C PRO A 59 -7.85 15.04 -4.69
N VAL A 60 -9.11 14.66 -4.89
CA VAL A 60 -9.64 14.25 -6.21
C VAL A 60 -10.70 15.21 -6.77
N VAL A 61 -11.34 16.00 -5.90
CA VAL A 61 -12.31 17.03 -6.28
C VAL A 61 -11.94 18.33 -5.58
N SER A 62 -11.80 19.41 -6.36
CA SER A 62 -11.52 20.74 -5.81
C SER A 62 -12.65 21.18 -4.86
N GLY A 63 -12.28 21.68 -3.68
CA GLY A 63 -13.23 22.20 -2.69
C GLY A 63 -13.97 21.14 -1.86
N LYS A 64 -13.77 19.83 -2.08
CA LYS A 64 -14.27 18.79 -1.18
C LYS A 64 -13.30 18.55 -0.02
N ALA A 65 -13.85 18.16 1.13
CA ALA A 65 -13.05 17.69 2.25
C ALA A 65 -12.31 16.39 1.87
N MET A 66 -11.22 16.10 2.59
CA MET A 66 -10.45 14.86 2.45
C MET A 66 -11.13 13.72 3.20
N THR A 67 -11.19 12.54 2.60
CA THR A 67 -11.66 11.31 3.26
C THR A 67 -10.70 10.94 4.40
N GLN A 68 -11.24 10.58 5.56
CA GLN A 68 -10.45 10.16 6.71
C GLN A 68 -10.17 8.67 6.62
N TYR A 69 -8.89 8.30 6.57
CA TYR A 69 -8.46 6.91 6.48
C TYR A 69 -7.81 6.45 7.79
N THR A 70 -8.32 5.38 8.39
CA THR A 70 -7.87 4.84 9.67
C THR A 70 -7.72 3.33 9.60
N LEU A 71 -6.71 2.79 10.28
CA LEU A 71 -6.62 1.35 10.50
C LEU A 71 -7.46 0.98 11.70
N VAL A 72 -8.49 0.16 11.51
CA VAL A 72 -9.41 -0.26 12.58
C VAL A 72 -9.52 -1.77 12.61
N ARG A 73 -9.99 -2.32 13.74
CA ARG A 73 -10.31 -3.74 13.86
C ARG A 73 -11.74 -3.98 13.38
N ASP A 74 -11.90 -4.82 12.35
CA ASP A 74 -13.19 -5.37 11.92
C ASP A 74 -13.12 -6.89 12.15
N ASP A 75 -13.92 -7.39 13.09
CA ASP A 75 -13.82 -8.74 13.63
C ASP A 75 -12.39 -9.13 14.07
N ARG A 76 -11.78 -10.08 13.36
CA ARG A 76 -10.45 -10.65 13.66
C ARG A 76 -9.35 -10.08 12.77
N THR A 77 -9.62 -9.05 11.97
CA THR A 77 -8.68 -8.54 10.98
C THR A 77 -8.61 -7.01 11.03
N THR A 78 -7.40 -6.47 10.87
CA THR A 78 -7.23 -5.03 10.68
C THR A 78 -7.69 -4.66 9.27
N VAL A 79 -8.45 -3.58 9.14
CA VAL A 79 -8.91 -3.06 7.85
C VAL A 79 -8.60 -1.59 7.74
N LEU A 80 -8.40 -1.12 6.51
CA LEU A 80 -8.40 0.30 6.21
C LEU A 80 -9.86 0.77 6.10
N GLN A 81 -10.31 1.54 7.09
CA GLN A 81 -11.59 2.23 7.05
C GLN A 81 -11.42 3.58 6.35
N ALA A 82 -12.39 3.93 5.51
CA ALA A 82 -12.50 5.23 4.87
C ALA A 82 -13.82 5.89 5.31
N ASP A 83 -13.76 6.98 6.08
CA ASP A 83 -14.91 7.82 6.40
C ASP A 83 -15.02 8.93 5.36
N ALA A 84 -16.00 8.77 4.47
CA ALA A 84 -16.24 9.62 3.31
C ALA A 84 -17.39 10.62 3.50
N THR A 85 -17.72 11.00 4.72
CA THR A 85 -18.83 11.91 5.01
C THR A 85 -18.62 13.28 4.34
N HIS A 86 -19.41 13.58 3.30
CA HIS A 86 -19.30 14.79 2.47
C HIS A 86 -17.87 15.09 1.97
N SER A 87 -17.05 14.06 1.78
CA SER A 87 -15.64 14.18 1.39
C SER A 87 -15.33 13.35 0.14
N ALA A 88 -14.20 13.64 -0.50
CA ALA A 88 -13.68 12.83 -1.60
C ALA A 88 -12.17 13.01 -1.71
N SER A 89 -11.43 11.92 -1.51
CA SER A 89 -9.99 11.87 -1.77
C SER A 89 -9.53 10.45 -2.11
N ALA A 90 -8.31 10.32 -2.60
CA ALA A 90 -7.69 9.03 -2.91
C ALA A 90 -6.52 8.77 -1.96
N LEU A 91 -6.53 7.64 -1.27
CA LEU A 91 -5.33 7.12 -0.63
C LEU A 91 -4.48 6.40 -1.68
N MET A 92 -3.33 6.97 -2.03
CA MET A 92 -2.53 6.58 -3.19
C MET A 92 -1.09 6.24 -2.80
N HIS A 93 -0.57 5.15 -3.36
CA HIS A 93 0.84 4.81 -3.32
C HIS A 93 1.46 5.00 -4.71
N GLU A 94 2.46 5.85 -4.81
CA GLU A 94 3.25 6.03 -6.02
C GLU A 94 4.50 5.16 -5.95
N GLY A 95 4.81 4.43 -7.02
CA GLY A 95 6.01 3.63 -7.09
C GLY A 95 6.09 2.80 -8.37
N ASN A 96 7.31 2.38 -8.71
CA ASN A 96 7.52 1.46 -9.82
C ASN A 96 7.32 0.02 -9.32
N ILE A 97 6.09 -0.49 -9.48
CA ILE A 97 5.74 -1.86 -9.12
C ILE A 97 6.19 -2.79 -10.25
N ASP A 98 7.16 -3.65 -9.94
CA ASP A 98 7.65 -4.65 -10.87
C ASP A 98 6.66 -5.82 -10.99
N LEU A 99 5.81 -5.77 -12.02
CA LEU A 99 4.81 -6.80 -12.29
C LEU A 99 5.42 -8.16 -12.65
N THR A 100 6.71 -8.25 -12.95
CA THR A 100 7.38 -9.55 -13.12
C THR A 100 7.63 -10.25 -11.78
N ARG A 101 7.75 -9.47 -10.70
CA ARG A 101 7.92 -9.96 -9.33
C ARG A 101 6.59 -10.03 -8.56
N THR A 102 5.70 -9.07 -8.76
CA THR A 102 4.39 -8.99 -8.09
C THR A 102 3.24 -8.83 -9.10
N PRO A 103 2.91 -9.89 -9.86
CA PRO A 103 1.89 -9.84 -10.91
C PRO A 103 0.44 -9.86 -10.38
N VAL A 104 0.25 -10.15 -9.09
CA VAL A 104 -1.08 -10.37 -8.50
C VAL A 104 -1.36 -9.30 -7.46
N VAL A 105 -2.54 -8.69 -7.59
CA VAL A 105 -3.15 -7.86 -6.55
C VAL A 105 -4.40 -8.56 -6.03
N ALA A 106 -4.52 -8.63 -4.71
CA ALA A 106 -5.66 -9.24 -4.03
C ALA A 106 -6.20 -8.26 -2.99
N TRP A 107 -7.52 -8.08 -3.00
CA TRP A 107 -8.19 -7.20 -2.05
C TRP A 107 -9.54 -7.78 -1.66
N ARG A 108 -10.06 -7.27 -0.55
CA ARG A 108 -11.46 -7.43 -0.14
C ARG A 108 -11.94 -6.07 0.30
N TRP A 109 -13.21 -5.80 0.07
CA TRP A 109 -13.86 -4.57 0.49
C TRP A 109 -15.17 -4.89 1.19
N LYS A 110 -15.68 -3.90 1.91
CA LYS A 110 -16.97 -3.90 2.58
C LYS A 110 -17.53 -2.49 2.42
N ALA A 111 -18.79 -2.40 2.02
CA ALA A 111 -19.54 -1.15 1.98
C ALA A 111 -20.92 -1.43 2.57
N GLU A 112 -21.49 -0.45 3.26
CA GLU A 112 -22.79 -0.60 3.93
C GLU A 112 -23.96 -0.68 2.94
N GLY A 113 -23.82 -0.06 1.78
CA GLY A 113 -24.86 -0.04 0.75
C GLY A 113 -24.47 0.74 -0.48
N SER A 114 -25.40 0.85 -1.43
CA SER A 114 -25.25 1.69 -2.61
C SER A 114 -25.53 3.16 -2.29
N ILE A 115 -24.95 4.06 -3.07
CA ILE A 115 -25.27 5.49 -3.02
C ILE A 115 -26.60 5.73 -3.73
N GLU A 116 -27.53 6.42 -3.08
CA GLU A 116 -28.84 6.74 -3.63
C GLU A 116 -28.71 7.62 -4.90
N GLY A 117 -29.42 7.26 -5.97
CA GLY A 117 -29.38 8.00 -7.23
C GLY A 117 -28.13 7.77 -8.09
N ALA A 118 -27.14 7.01 -7.60
CA ALA A 118 -25.95 6.69 -8.36
C ALA A 118 -26.25 5.74 -9.54
N ASP A 119 -25.69 6.07 -10.69
CA ASP A 119 -25.78 5.33 -11.94
C ASP A 119 -24.49 5.51 -12.75
N ASN A 120 -23.64 4.47 -12.72
CA ASN A 120 -22.33 4.48 -13.38
C ASN A 120 -22.41 4.35 -14.91
N SER A 121 -23.61 4.24 -15.50
CA SER A 121 -23.81 4.39 -16.94
C SER A 121 -23.99 5.86 -17.37
N VAL A 122 -24.25 6.76 -16.42
CA VAL A 122 -24.51 8.19 -16.66
C VAL A 122 -23.43 9.01 -15.98
N GLY A 123 -22.58 9.70 -16.74
CA GLY A 123 -21.40 10.38 -16.19
C GLY A 123 -21.68 11.43 -15.11
N SER A 124 -22.84 12.09 -15.11
CA SER A 124 -23.23 13.04 -14.05
C SER A 124 -23.76 12.39 -12.78
N LYS A 125 -24.00 11.07 -12.80
CA LYS A 125 -24.50 10.25 -11.69
C LYS A 125 -23.54 9.12 -11.32
N GLU A 126 -22.34 9.10 -11.90
CA GLU A 126 -21.32 8.11 -11.61
C GLU A 126 -20.88 8.29 -10.15
N ASP A 127 -21.26 7.33 -9.31
CA ASP A 127 -20.78 7.26 -7.94
C ASP A 127 -20.72 5.82 -7.41
N ALA A 128 -19.74 5.59 -6.54
CA ALA A 128 -19.50 4.30 -5.92
C ALA A 128 -18.91 4.48 -4.51
N PRO A 129 -19.36 3.68 -3.51
CA PRO A 129 -18.84 3.74 -2.15
C PRO A 129 -17.33 3.55 -2.04
N ALA A 130 -16.75 2.75 -2.94
CA ALA A 130 -15.31 2.49 -2.97
C ALA A 130 -14.84 2.28 -4.42
N ARG A 131 -13.62 2.75 -4.70
CA ARG A 131 -12.94 2.56 -5.98
C ARG A 131 -11.51 2.10 -5.73
N LEU A 132 -11.04 1.13 -6.53
CA LEU A 132 -9.64 0.74 -6.59
C LEU A 132 -9.10 1.11 -7.97
N VAL A 133 -8.09 1.98 -8.01
CA VAL A 133 -7.59 2.57 -9.26
C VAL A 133 -6.13 2.21 -9.44
N PHE A 134 -5.80 1.66 -10.61
CA PHE A 134 -4.45 1.36 -11.04
C PHE A 134 -4.06 2.28 -12.18
N PHE A 135 -2.92 2.95 -12.01
CA PHE A 135 -2.33 3.79 -13.04
C PHE A 135 -1.16 3.05 -13.67
N PHE A 136 -1.19 2.91 -14.98
CA PHE A 136 -0.11 2.31 -15.74
C PHE A 136 0.66 3.41 -16.45
N ASP A 137 1.97 3.36 -16.30
CA ASP A 137 2.85 4.01 -17.25
C ASP A 137 3.01 3.14 -18.49
N GLY A 138 3.50 3.72 -19.58
CA GLY A 138 3.66 3.01 -20.83
C GLY A 138 4.25 3.89 -21.91
N ASP A 139 4.62 3.25 -23.02
CA ASP A 139 5.18 3.94 -24.16
C ASP A 139 4.12 4.79 -24.86
N LYS A 140 4.06 6.07 -24.48
CA LYS A 140 3.11 7.05 -25.03
C LYS A 140 3.28 7.25 -26.53
N SER A 141 4.42 6.87 -27.14
CA SER A 141 4.60 6.91 -28.60
C SER A 141 3.70 5.91 -29.33
N LYS A 142 3.18 4.89 -28.63
CA LYS A 142 2.21 3.93 -29.16
C LYS A 142 0.77 4.46 -29.18
N LEU A 143 0.52 5.61 -28.56
CA LEU A 143 -0.80 6.24 -28.58
C LEU A 143 -1.07 6.90 -29.94
N SER A 144 -2.35 7.01 -30.30
CA SER A 144 -2.75 7.75 -31.50
C SER A 144 -2.29 9.22 -31.41
N LEU A 145 -2.07 9.87 -32.56
CA LEU A 145 -1.66 11.29 -32.60
C LEU A 145 -2.64 12.20 -31.86
N ILE A 146 -3.94 11.94 -32.00
CA ILE A 146 -5.02 12.69 -31.33
C ILE A 146 -4.92 12.51 -29.81
N ASP A 147 -4.73 11.29 -29.34
CA ASP A 147 -4.61 11.03 -27.90
C ASP A 147 -3.35 11.65 -27.29
N ARG A 148 -2.22 11.62 -28.02
CA ARG A 148 -0.98 12.28 -27.58
C ARG A 148 -1.18 13.78 -27.48
N ALA A 149 -1.79 14.39 -28.49
CA ALA A 149 -2.10 15.82 -28.49
C ALA A 149 -3.04 16.18 -27.32
N GLY A 150 -4.08 15.38 -27.08
CA GLY A 150 -4.99 15.55 -25.95
C GLY A 150 -4.31 15.43 -24.59
N MET A 151 -3.45 14.41 -24.39
CA MET A 151 -2.68 14.26 -23.15
C MET A 151 -1.70 15.42 -22.93
N ASN A 152 -1.03 15.88 -23.98
CA ASN A 152 -0.12 17.02 -23.90
C ASN A 152 -0.87 18.31 -23.54
N LEU A 153 -2.04 18.55 -24.16
CA LEU A 153 -2.88 19.70 -23.82
C LEU A 153 -3.37 19.63 -22.38
N ALA A 154 -3.84 18.45 -21.93
CA ALA A 154 -4.24 18.25 -20.54
C ALA A 154 -3.09 18.54 -19.56
N LYS A 155 -1.88 18.05 -19.85
CA LYS A 155 -0.68 18.36 -19.04
C LYS A 155 -0.38 19.85 -18.99
N HIS A 156 -0.53 20.58 -20.09
CA HIS A 156 -0.29 22.03 -20.12
C HIS A 156 -1.34 22.82 -19.31
N LEU A 157 -2.59 22.35 -19.29
CA LEU A 157 -3.69 23.02 -18.60
C LEU A 157 -3.74 22.68 -17.11
N SER A 158 -3.55 21.41 -16.74
CA SER A 158 -3.64 20.94 -15.35
C SER A 158 -2.31 20.95 -14.62
N GLY A 159 -1.19 21.06 -15.34
CA GLY A 159 0.15 20.85 -14.79
C GLY A 159 0.47 19.39 -14.44
N GLN A 160 -0.50 18.47 -14.60
CA GLN A 160 -0.36 17.09 -14.17
C GLN A 160 -0.27 16.14 -15.36
N GLU A 161 0.71 15.25 -15.31
CA GLU A 161 0.91 14.27 -16.36
C GLU A 161 -0.15 13.17 -16.29
N LEU A 162 -0.85 12.93 -17.40
CA LEU A 162 -1.84 11.87 -17.45
C LEU A 162 -1.17 10.49 -17.56
N PRO A 163 -1.71 9.47 -16.87
CA PRO A 163 -1.25 8.08 -16.99
C PRO A 163 -1.44 7.58 -18.42
N TYR A 164 -0.64 6.58 -18.82
CA TYR A 164 -0.78 5.94 -20.13
C TYR A 164 -2.10 5.17 -20.24
N ALA A 165 -2.45 4.42 -19.19
CA ALA A 165 -3.72 3.71 -19.06
C ALA A 165 -4.19 3.68 -17.59
N THR A 166 -5.49 3.48 -17.40
CA THR A 166 -6.09 3.36 -16.07
C THR A 166 -7.02 2.14 -16.04
N LEU A 167 -6.87 1.31 -15.01
CA LEU A 167 -7.81 0.24 -14.69
C LEU A 167 -8.49 0.61 -13.38
N MET A 168 -9.81 0.61 -13.38
CA MET A 168 -10.61 0.94 -12.21
C MET A 168 -11.51 -0.24 -11.86
N TYR A 169 -11.66 -0.49 -10.58
CA TYR A 169 -12.70 -1.36 -10.04
C TYR A 169 -13.58 -0.54 -9.11
N ILE A 170 -14.88 -0.53 -9.39
CA ILE A 170 -15.87 0.10 -8.51
C ILE A 170 -16.68 -0.92 -7.74
N TRP A 171 -16.98 -0.60 -6.48
CA TRP A 171 -17.93 -1.36 -5.71
C TRP A 171 -19.34 -1.13 -6.27
N VAL A 172 -20.09 -2.20 -6.50
CA VAL A 172 -21.52 -2.12 -6.80
C VAL A 172 -22.28 -3.17 -6.01
N ASP A 173 -23.56 -2.91 -5.76
CA ASP A 173 -24.45 -3.90 -5.19
C ASP A 173 -24.67 -5.10 -6.15
N HIS A 174 -24.85 -6.28 -5.57
CA HIS A 174 -25.08 -7.56 -6.24
C HIS A 174 -26.19 -7.52 -7.28
N SER A 175 -27.25 -6.77 -7.02
CA SER A 175 -28.39 -6.64 -7.94
C SER A 175 -28.01 -5.96 -9.26
N ARG A 176 -26.97 -5.12 -9.23
CA ARG A 176 -26.52 -4.29 -10.37
C ARG A 176 -25.25 -4.81 -11.07
N ALA A 177 -24.47 -5.66 -10.40
CA ALA A 177 -23.20 -6.20 -10.92
C ALA A 177 -23.27 -6.98 -12.25
N ARG A 178 -24.46 -7.44 -12.68
CA ARG A 178 -24.61 -8.21 -13.94
C ARG A 178 -24.54 -7.36 -15.20
N GLN A 179 -24.54 -6.03 -15.08
CA GLN A 179 -24.74 -5.11 -16.22
C GLN A 179 -23.56 -4.17 -16.48
N CYS A 180 -22.45 -4.24 -15.73
CA CYS A 180 -21.46 -3.17 -15.71
C CYS A 180 -20.09 -3.59 -16.27
N HIS A 181 -19.95 -3.52 -17.60
CA HIS A 181 -18.69 -3.14 -18.23
C HIS A 181 -18.92 -1.73 -18.78
N CYS A 182 -18.53 -0.71 -18.01
CA CYS A 182 -18.77 0.68 -18.36
C CYS A 182 -17.44 1.28 -18.85
N GLN A 183 -17.42 1.85 -20.05
CA GLN A 183 -16.34 2.76 -20.40
C GLN A 183 -16.55 4.07 -19.63
N SER A 184 -15.49 4.61 -19.03
CA SER A 184 -15.59 5.90 -18.34
C SER A 184 -16.05 6.99 -19.31
N PRO A 185 -17.13 7.74 -19.02
CA PRO A 185 -17.62 8.80 -19.90
C PRO A 185 -16.64 9.98 -20.04
N TYR A 186 -15.65 10.06 -19.15
CA TYR A 186 -14.66 11.13 -19.10
C TYR A 186 -13.31 10.77 -19.73
N ARG A 187 -13.06 9.50 -20.10
CA ARG A 187 -11.73 9.11 -20.57
C ARG A 187 -11.77 7.85 -21.45
N SER A 188 -11.35 7.98 -22.71
CA SER A 188 -11.37 6.93 -23.75
C SER A 188 -10.53 5.68 -23.44
N ARG A 189 -9.72 5.70 -22.36
CA ARG A 189 -8.77 4.63 -22.02
C ARG A 189 -8.79 4.18 -20.56
N THR A 190 -9.90 4.42 -19.88
CA THR A 190 -10.19 3.85 -18.56
C THR A 190 -11.13 2.66 -18.73
N ASP A 191 -10.69 1.47 -18.33
CA ASP A 191 -11.54 0.29 -18.19
C ASP A 191 -12.09 0.25 -16.76
N ASP A 192 -13.41 0.33 -16.60
CA ASP A 192 -14.06 0.15 -15.30
C ASP A 192 -14.72 -1.23 -15.21
N ARG A 193 -14.26 -2.00 -14.22
CA ARG A 193 -14.74 -3.35 -13.95
C ARG A 193 -15.50 -3.39 -12.63
N SER A 194 -16.77 -3.72 -12.73
CA SER A 194 -17.59 -4.03 -11.57
C SER A 194 -17.30 -5.44 -11.05
N LEU A 195 -17.10 -5.59 -9.73
CA LEU A 195 -16.92 -6.89 -9.08
C LEU A 195 -18.00 -7.15 -8.04
N ARG A 196 -18.44 -8.42 -8.00
CA ARG A 196 -19.40 -8.95 -7.01
C ARG A 196 -18.77 -8.94 -5.62
N SER A 197 -19.49 -8.51 -4.58
CA SER A 197 -19.10 -8.82 -3.21
C SER A 197 -19.12 -10.34 -2.99
N ALA A 198 -18.09 -10.89 -2.36
CA ALA A 198 -18.03 -12.29 -1.98
C ALA A 198 -18.12 -12.39 -0.46
N TRP A 199 -19.34 -12.24 0.08
CA TRP A 199 -19.67 -12.74 1.41
C TRP A 199 -21.04 -13.40 1.38
N ARG A 200 -21.08 -14.67 1.80
CA ARG A 200 -22.29 -15.39 2.15
C ARG A 200 -22.32 -15.33 3.69
N CYS A 201 -23.26 -14.59 4.27
CA CYS A 201 -23.54 -14.69 5.70
C CYS A 201 -23.80 -16.16 6.04
N ARG A 202 -23.11 -16.66 7.07
CA ARG A 202 -23.52 -17.83 7.82
C ARG A 202 -23.41 -17.50 9.30
#